data_AF-A0A943HI02-F1
#
_entry.id   AF-A0A943HI02-F1
#
_cell.length_a   1.000
_cell.length_b   1.000
_cell.length_c   1.000
_cell.angle_alpha   90.00
_cell.angle_beta   90.00
_cell.angle_gamma   90.00
#
_symmetry.space_group_name_H-M   'P 1'
#
loop_
_entity.id
_entity.type
_entity.pdbx_description
1 polymer ?
#
loop_
_entity_poly.entity_id
_entity_poly.type
_entity_poly.pdbx_seq_one_letter_code
_entity_poly.pdbx_strand_id
1 'polypeptide(L)' 'MKEVPIWEKSNLTLEEAAAYSGIGINKLRTLTDNEHCQFVLWVGSKRLIKRRKLDEYTEKMFSL' A
#
# COMPACT_ATOMS: atom_id res chain seq x y z
N MET A 1 -19.41 -10.80 -11.66
CA MET A 1 -18.29 -11.01 -10.71
C MET A 1 -18.49 -9.98 -9.60
N LYS A 2 -18.65 -10.38 -8.33
CA LYS A 2 -18.83 -9.39 -7.26
C LYS A 2 -17.48 -8.69 -7.03
N GLU A 3 -17.46 -7.37 -7.11
CA GLU A 3 -16.26 -6.60 -6.78
C GLU A 3 -16.01 -6.71 -5.27
N VAL A 4 -14.80 -7.13 -4.91
CA VAL A 4 -14.35 -7.15 -3.51
C VAL A 4 -14.08 -5.70 -3.10
N PRO A 5 -14.65 -5.20 -2.00
CA PRO A 5 -14.39 -3.83 -1.55
C PRO A 5 -12.94 -3.67 -1.08
N ILE A 6 -12.41 -2.45 -1.14
CA ILE A 6 -10.99 -2.13 -0.89
C ILE A 6 -10.51 -2.66 0.48
N TRP A 7 -11.34 -2.56 1.52
CA TRP A 7 -11.00 -3.01 2.88
C TRP A 7 -10.91 -4.54 3.03
N GLU A 8 -11.54 -5.31 2.14
CA GLU A 8 -11.46 -6.78 2.13
C GLU A 8 -10.33 -7.30 1.25
N LYS A 9 -9.75 -6.47 0.38
CA LYS A 9 -8.62 -6.87 -0.47
C LYS A 9 -7.37 -7.12 0.38
N SER A 10 -6.63 -8.15 0.00
CA SER A 10 -5.33 -8.48 0.62
C SER A 10 -4.20 -7.62 0.06
N ASN A 11 -4.22 -7.40 -1.25
CA ASN A 11 -3.27 -6.57 -1.97
C ASN A 11 -4.02 -5.45 -2.70
N LEU A 12 -3.51 -4.23 -2.60
CA LEU A 12 -4.08 -3.02 -3.17
C LEU A 12 -3.21 -2.55 -4.34
N THR A 13 -3.81 -1.89 -5.34
CA THR A 13 -3.03 -1.05 -6.26
C THR A 13 -2.54 0.21 -5.55
N LEU A 14 -1.70 1.00 -6.20
CA LEU A 14 -1.24 2.29 -5.67
C LEU A 14 -2.43 3.23 -5.43
N GLU A 15 -3.39 3.24 -6.34
CA GLU A 15 -4.59 4.07 -6.31
C GLU A 15 -5.51 3.63 -5.16
N GLU A 16 -5.72 2.32 -5.01
CA GLU A 16 -6.51 1.76 -3.91
C GLU A 16 -5.85 1.99 -2.55
N ALA A 17 -4.53 1.84 -2.47
CA ALA A 17 -3.77 2.14 -1.25
C ALA A 17 -3.84 3.61 -0.88
N ALA A 18 -3.83 4.53 -1.87
CA ALA A 18 -4.00 5.94 -1.63
C ALA A 18 -5.42 6.27 -1.13
N ALA A 19 -6.45 5.68 -1.75
CA ALA A 19 -7.84 5.85 -1.33
C ALA A 19 -8.10 5.25 0.07
N TYR A 20 -7.44 4.15 0.41
CA TYR A 20 -7.57 3.47 1.69
C TYR A 20 -6.81 4.15 2.83
N SER A 21 -5.55 4.51 2.62
CA SER A 21 -4.67 5.05 3.68
C SER A 21 -4.69 6.57 3.79
N GLY A 22 -5.21 7.28 2.78
CA GLY A 22 -5.11 8.73 2.68
C GLY A 22 -3.71 9.25 2.29
N ILE A 23 -2.72 8.37 2.09
CA ILE A 23 -1.38 8.75 1.64
C ILE A 23 -1.41 9.00 0.13
N GLY A 24 -0.93 10.16 -0.31
CA GLY A 24 -0.89 10.50 -1.73
C GLY A 24 -0.08 9.48 -2.57
N ILE A 25 -0.56 9.19 -3.79
CA ILE A 25 0.04 8.19 -4.70
C ILE A 25 1.54 8.41 -4.92
N ASN A 26 1.96 9.66 -5.12
CA ASN A 26 3.37 9.98 -5.32
C ASN A 26 4.22 9.62 -4.10
N LYS A 27 3.69 9.86 -2.89
CA LYS A 27 4.37 9.49 -1.65
C LYS A 27 4.45 7.96 -1.50
N LEU A 28 3.36 7.24 -1.76
CA LEU A 28 3.37 5.77 -1.79
C LEU A 28 4.37 5.22 -2.81
N ARG A 29 4.48 5.85 -4.00
CA ARG A 29 5.46 5.49 -5.02
C ARG A 29 6.88 5.60 -4.47
N THR A 30 7.23 6.76 -3.90
CA THR A 30 8.55 6.96 -3.26
C THR A 30 8.81 5.99 -2.10
N LEU A 31 7.81 5.72 -1.26
CA LEU A 31 7.96 4.76 -0.14
C LEU A 31 8.18 3.33 -0.62
N THR A 32 7.56 2.96 -1.75
CA THR A 32 7.63 1.60 -2.32
C THR A 32 8.83 1.39 -3.23
N ASP A 33 9.48 2.46 -3.66
CA ASP A 33 10.76 2.40 -4.40
C ASP A 33 11.95 2.10 -3.47
N ASN A 34 11.78 2.18 -2.15
CA ASN A 34 12.80 1.75 -1.20
C ASN A 34 12.91 0.21 -1.18
N GLU A 35 14.12 -0.32 -1.37
CA GLU A 35 14.39 -1.77 -1.40
C GLU A 35 14.00 -2.49 -0.09
N HIS A 36 13.97 -1.77 1.03
CA HIS A 36 13.58 -2.32 2.33
C HIS A 36 12.08 -2.17 2.63
N CYS A 37 11.28 -1.67 1.69
CA CYS A 37 9.85 -1.49 1.88
C CYS A 37 9.14 -2.84 2.12
N GLN A 38 8.62 -3.04 3.33
CA GLN A 38 8.00 -4.30 3.73
C GLN A 38 6.56 -4.46 3.24
N PHE A 39 5.93 -3.37 2.82
CA PHE A 39 4.54 -3.36 2.39
C PHE A 39 4.35 -3.37 0.86
N VAL A 40 5.44 -3.37 0.07
CA VAL A 40 5.36 -3.56 -1.38
C VAL A 40 5.48 -5.05 -1.74
N LEU A 41 4.73 -5.46 -2.77
CA LEU A 41 4.85 -6.73 -3.45
C LEU A 41 5.08 -6.45 -4.94
N TRP A 42 6.20 -6.95 -5.47
CA TRP A 42 6.51 -6.88 -6.89
C TRP A 42 6.07 -8.15 -7.61
N VAL A 43 5.25 -7.98 -8.64
CA VAL A 43 4.77 -9.04 -9.55
C VAL A 43 5.22 -8.66 -10.96
N GLY A 44 6.44 -9.04 -11.31
CA GLY A 44 7.11 -8.54 -12.52
C GLY A 44 7.34 -7.02 -12.41
N SER A 45 6.86 -6.27 -13.41
CA SER A 45 6.89 -4.79 -13.41
C SER A 45 5.76 -4.14 -12.60
N LYS A 46 4.75 -4.92 -12.18
CA LYS A 46 3.61 -4.40 -11.42
C LYS A 46 3.95 -4.40 -9.94
N ARG A 47 3.66 -3.29 -9.27
CA ARG A 47 3.71 -3.18 -7.81
C ARG A 47 2.31 -3.24 -7.20
N LEU A 48 2.21 -3.95 -6.10
CA LEU A 48 1.02 -4.04 -5.26
C LEU A 48 1.39 -3.71 -3.83
N ILE A 49 0.41 -3.27 -3.04
CA ILE A 49 0.59 -2.91 -1.65
C ILE A 49 -0.10 -3.95 -0.77
N LYS A 50 0.64 -4.58 0.13
CA LYS A 50 0.08 -5.52 1.11
C LYS A 50 -0.68 -4.71 2.17
N ARG A 51 -2.01 -4.75 2.17
CA ARG A 51 -2.86 -3.90 3.04
C ARG A 51 -2.45 -3.97 4.51
N ARG A 52 -2.37 -5.18 5.07
CA ARG A 52 -1.99 -5.37 6.49
C ARG A 52 -0.61 -4.81 6.83
N LYS A 53 0.36 -4.86 5.91
CA LYS A 53 1.70 -4.29 6.13
C LYS A 53 1.72 -2.77 6.01
N LEU A 54 0.84 -2.21 5.18
CA LEU A 54 0.62 -0.76 5.13
C LEU A 54 -0.03 -0.26 6.42
N ASP A 55 -0.99 -1.01 6.97
CA ASP A 55 -1.59 -0.72 8.28
C ASP A 55 -0.50 -0.71 9.37
N GLU A 56 0.29 -1.78 9.49
CA GLU A 56 1.42 -1.87 10.44
C GLU A 56 2.44 -0.72 10.26
N TYR A 57 2.72 -0.31 9.02
CA TYR A 57 3.61 0.81 8.73
C TYR A 57 3.01 2.12 9.26
N THR A 58 1.73 2.36 9.02
CA THR A 58 1.04 3.59 9.43
C THR A 58 0.91 3.68 10.95
N GLU A 59 0.65 2.57 11.63
CA GLU A 59 0.60 2.49 13.10
C GLU A 59 1.96 2.80 13.76
N LYS A 60 3.07 2.43 13.12
CA LYS A 60 4.43 2.66 13.64
C LYS A 60 4.98 4.05 13.31
N MET A 61 4.40 4.72 12.33
CA MET A 61 4.82 6.06 11.95
C MET A 61 4.28 7.07 12.97
N PHE A 62 5.15 7.55 13.85
CA PHE A 62 4.84 8.64 14.75
C PHE A 62 5.33 9.96 14.14
N SER A 63 4.49 10.98 14.18
CA SER A 63 4.93 12.38 14.05
C SER A 63 5.19 12.86 15.48
N LEU A 64 6.42 13.27 15.78
CA LEU A 64 6.73 14.06 16.98
C LEU A 64 6.21 15.49 16.83
#